data_AF-A0A7J6Q821-F1
#
_entry.id   AF-A0A7J6Q821-F1
#
_cell.length_a   1.000
_cell.length_b   1.000
_cell.length_c   1.000
_cell.angle_alpha   90.00
_cell.angle_beta   90.00
_cell.angle_gamma   90.00
#
_symmetry.space_group_name_H-M   'P 1'
#
loop_
_entity.id
_entity.type
_entity.pdbx_description
1 polymer ?
#
loop_
_entity_poly.entity_id
_entity_poly.type
_entity_poly.pdbx_seq_one_letter_code
_entity_poly.pdbx_strand_id
1 'polypeptide(L)'
;MTSVVTLLLLLLLQSPVEAKFQTGPILLGGNRTTDTRWRYLSKFGYHVGRGSWKLRIRTIKNHTEVPIVLPVDIYREKSFAMAEGLQECEKRSARDSSMMITLPAGGEWGPWIDGHLYTAKRPQVWYWAISDCENNYFATSPGRIRFEFIATQPDGSEFSAERSGVQWILLLQVLVFGAFSCHFYTACRRFVRSAESLHPLVITLACIIALQALVLLFEVLHMWRYAYNGYGLKA
;
A
#
# COMPACT_ATOMS: atom_id res chain seq x y z
N MET A 1 21.59 -24.59 -16.49
CA MET A 1 20.43 -24.18 -15.68
C MET A 1 20.76 -23.96 -14.21
N THR A 2 21.71 -24.70 -13.61
CA THR A 2 22.09 -24.58 -12.19
C THR A 2 22.70 -23.23 -11.79
N SER A 3 23.49 -22.57 -12.65
CA SER A 3 24.10 -21.25 -12.35
C SER A 3 23.11 -20.08 -12.27
N VAL A 4 21.99 -20.14 -12.99
CA VAL A 4 21.00 -19.05 -12.97
C VAL A 4 20.21 -19.06 -11.66
N VAL A 5 19.92 -20.26 -11.15
CA VAL A 5 19.21 -20.46 -9.88
C VAL A 5 20.04 -19.98 -8.70
N THR A 6 21.36 -20.24 -8.70
CA THR A 6 22.27 -19.81 -7.64
C THR A 6 22.47 -18.29 -7.62
N LEU A 7 22.55 -17.65 -8.79
CA LEU A 7 22.66 -16.19 -8.87
C LEU A 7 21.37 -15.49 -8.38
N LEU A 8 20.19 -16.04 -8.70
CA LEU A 8 18.91 -15.54 -8.19
C LEU A 8 18.81 -15.67 -6.66
N LEU A 9 19.30 -16.78 -6.10
CA LEU A 9 19.35 -17.03 -4.64
C LEU A 9 20.28 -16.06 -3.90
N LEU A 10 21.41 -15.68 -4.50
CA LEU A 10 22.35 -14.70 -3.95
C LEU A 10 21.80 -13.26 -4.00
N LEU A 11 21.06 -12.90 -5.05
CA LEU A 11 20.40 -11.60 -5.17
C LEU A 11 19.24 -11.42 -4.18
N LEU A 12 18.59 -12.51 -3.76
CA LEU A 12 17.56 -12.50 -2.72
C LEU A 12 18.11 -12.22 -1.30
N LEU A 13 19.42 -12.35 -1.07
CA LEU A 13 20.03 -12.26 0.27
C LEU A 13 20.52 -10.85 0.66
N GLN A 14 20.43 -9.84 -0.21
CA GLN A 14 21.05 -8.52 0.01
C GLN A 14 20.10 -7.31 -0.08
N SER A 15 18.83 -7.46 0.25
CA SER A 15 17.90 -6.31 0.23
C SER A 15 17.91 -5.52 1.55
N PRO A 16 18.39 -4.27 1.60
CA PRO A 16 18.07 -3.36 2.69
C PRO A 16 16.56 -3.07 2.71
N VAL A 17 16.09 -2.66 3.89
CA VAL A 17 14.68 -2.66 4.27
C VAL A 17 14.18 -1.20 4.36
N GLU A 18 13.10 -0.83 3.64
CA GLU A 18 12.60 0.57 3.58
C GLU A 18 11.05 0.68 3.64
N ALA A 19 10.45 1.91 3.69
CA ALA A 19 9.15 2.37 4.28
C ALA A 19 7.87 2.66 3.39
N LYS A 20 6.67 2.11 3.72
CA LYS A 20 5.45 2.14 2.88
C LYS A 20 5.05 3.54 2.53
N PHE A 21 5.13 3.91 1.26
CA PHE A 21 4.63 5.19 0.80
C PHE A 21 3.20 5.11 0.25
N GLN A 22 2.32 5.99 0.71
CA GLN A 22 0.98 6.19 0.17
C GLN A 22 0.70 7.69 0.02
N THR A 23 0.17 8.09 -1.13
CA THR A 23 -0.27 9.47 -1.37
C THR A 23 -1.68 9.47 -1.97
N GLY A 24 -2.46 10.49 -1.65
CA GLY A 24 -3.82 10.61 -2.18
C GLY A 24 -4.38 12.02 -1.99
N PRO A 25 -5.26 12.48 -2.89
CA PRO A 25 -6.10 13.63 -2.62
C PRO A 25 -7.31 13.21 -1.76
N ILE A 26 -7.68 14.06 -0.80
CA ILE A 26 -8.92 13.97 -0.04
C ILE A 26 -9.67 15.30 -0.14
N LEU A 27 -10.98 15.25 0.09
CA LEU A 27 -11.84 16.42 0.17
C LEU A 27 -12.35 16.54 1.60
N LEU A 28 -11.99 17.63 2.28
CA LEU A 28 -12.35 17.88 3.68
C LEU A 28 -13.32 19.07 3.76
N GLY A 29 -14.42 18.90 4.49
CA GLY A 29 -15.47 19.92 4.67
C GLY A 29 -16.39 20.14 3.46
N GLY A 30 -17.05 21.31 3.45
CA GLY A 30 -18.06 21.72 2.48
C GLY A 30 -19.49 21.75 3.04
N ASN A 31 -20.38 22.45 2.33
CA ASN A 31 -21.78 22.65 2.73
C ASN A 31 -22.71 21.45 2.43
N ARG A 32 -22.22 20.42 1.72
CA ARG A 32 -23.11 19.45 1.07
C ARG A 32 -23.61 18.30 1.94
N THR A 33 -22.98 17.98 3.06
CA THR A 33 -23.47 17.10 4.15
C THR A 33 -22.39 17.05 5.24
N THR A 34 -22.75 16.67 6.46
CA THR A 34 -21.83 16.38 7.58
C THR A 34 -20.73 15.36 7.23
N ASP A 35 -20.93 14.58 6.16
CA ASP A 35 -20.15 13.38 5.75
C ASP A 35 -18.74 13.65 5.21
N THR A 36 -18.28 14.90 5.29
CA THR A 36 -17.01 15.35 4.69
C THR A 36 -16.02 15.89 5.71
N ARG A 37 -16.41 16.02 6.98
CA ARG A 37 -15.57 16.62 8.02
C ARG A 37 -14.57 15.67 8.65
N TRP A 38 -14.69 14.38 8.40
CA TRP A 38 -13.72 13.36 8.80
C TRP A 38 -13.39 12.50 7.59
N ARG A 39 -12.11 12.21 7.37
CA ARG A 39 -11.61 11.49 6.19
C ARG A 39 -10.52 10.52 6.56
N TYR A 40 -10.73 9.26 6.18
CA TYR A 40 -9.70 8.24 6.17
C TYR A 40 -8.52 8.65 5.26
N LEU A 41 -7.30 8.46 5.76
CA LEU A 41 -6.06 8.74 5.05
C LEU A 41 -5.39 7.43 4.60
N SER A 42 -5.02 6.59 5.56
CA SER A 42 -4.24 5.38 5.31
C SER A 42 -4.46 4.34 6.40
N LYS A 43 -4.01 3.12 6.10
CA LYS A 43 -3.92 2.00 7.03
C LYS A 43 -2.58 1.29 6.88
N PHE A 44 -2.12 0.68 7.97
CA PHE A 44 -0.91 -0.13 7.98
C PHE A 44 -0.97 -1.17 9.10
N GLY A 45 -0.70 -2.43 8.76
CA GLY A 45 -0.53 -3.50 9.72
C GLY A 45 0.91 -3.56 10.21
N TYR A 46 1.13 -3.46 11.52
CA TYR A 46 2.46 -3.68 12.11
C TYR A 46 2.58 -5.10 12.64
N HIS A 47 3.76 -5.69 12.48
CA HIS A 47 4.18 -6.89 13.20
C HIS A 47 4.43 -6.60 14.69
N VAL A 48 4.75 -7.63 15.46
CA VAL A 48 5.14 -7.47 16.86
C VAL A 48 6.43 -6.65 16.93
N GLY A 49 6.44 -5.60 17.75
CA GLY A 49 7.55 -4.67 17.91
C GLY A 49 7.13 -3.21 17.79
N ARG A 50 8.12 -2.33 17.57
CA ARG A 50 7.94 -0.88 17.43
C ARG A 50 8.03 -0.47 15.96
N GLY A 51 6.88 -0.19 15.34
CA GLY A 51 6.83 0.41 14.01
C GLY A 51 6.96 1.93 14.05
N SER A 52 7.26 2.54 12.91
CA SER A 52 7.26 4.00 12.76
C SER A 52 6.36 4.44 11.62
N TRP A 53 5.84 5.66 11.69
CA TRP A 53 5.10 6.28 10.61
C TRP A 53 5.42 7.77 10.50
N LYS A 54 5.21 8.33 9.31
CA LYS A 54 5.30 9.76 9.02
C LYS A 54 4.13 10.20 8.16
N LEU A 55 3.64 11.40 8.38
CA LEU A 55 2.57 12.00 7.61
C LEU A 55 2.89 13.47 7.34
N ARG A 56 2.66 13.91 6.11
CA ARG A 56 2.59 15.34 5.78
C ARG A 56 1.41 15.62 4.85
N ILE A 57 0.93 16.85 4.88
CA ILE A 57 -0.22 17.28 4.09
C ILE A 57 0.05 18.62 3.40
N ARG A 58 -0.68 18.89 2.32
CA ARG A 58 -0.74 20.19 1.65
C ARG A 58 -2.10 20.46 1.05
N THR A 59 -2.42 21.73 0.84
CA THR A 59 -3.64 22.12 0.13
C THR A 59 -3.40 22.17 -1.37
N ILE A 60 -4.26 21.53 -2.16
CA ILE A 60 -4.21 21.53 -3.64
C ILE A 60 -5.10 22.63 -4.23
N LYS A 61 -6.29 22.84 -3.63
CA LYS A 61 -7.26 23.86 -4.04
C LYS A 61 -7.91 24.44 -2.79
N ASN A 62 -8.35 25.70 -2.89
CA ASN A 62 -8.89 26.48 -1.77
C ASN A 62 -7.84 26.62 -0.67
N HIS A 63 -6.71 27.22 -1.03
CA HIS A 63 -5.61 27.47 -0.10
C HIS A 63 -6.11 28.29 1.09
N THR A 64 -5.65 27.92 2.28
CA THR A 64 -5.88 28.73 3.47
C THR A 64 -4.94 29.94 3.41
N GLU A 65 -5.44 31.11 3.80
CA GLU A 65 -4.65 32.33 3.90
C GLU A 65 -3.70 32.29 5.10
N VAL A 66 -4.10 31.57 6.15
CA VAL A 66 -3.33 31.35 7.36
C VAL A 66 -3.02 29.86 7.54
N PRO A 67 -1.91 29.51 8.20
CA PRO A 67 -1.67 28.14 8.63
C PRO A 67 -2.80 27.67 9.55
N ILE A 68 -3.31 26.47 9.33
CA ILE A 68 -4.33 25.86 10.18
C ILE A 68 -3.82 24.57 10.80
N VAL A 69 -4.40 24.18 11.95
CA VAL A 69 -4.02 22.97 12.66
C VAL A 69 -5.19 21.99 12.64
N LEU A 70 -4.95 20.79 12.12
CA LEU A 70 -5.96 19.75 12.01
C LEU A 70 -5.57 18.54 12.88
N PRO A 71 -6.52 17.91 13.59
CA PRO A 71 -6.28 16.64 14.26
C PRO A 71 -6.18 15.48 13.25
N VAL A 72 -5.17 14.64 13.44
CA VAL A 72 -5.00 13.32 12.83
C VAL A 72 -5.29 12.28 13.90
N ASP A 73 -6.43 11.65 13.78
CA ASP A 73 -6.91 10.62 14.69
C ASP A 73 -6.39 9.25 14.25
N ILE A 74 -5.89 8.49 15.22
CA ILE A 74 -5.25 7.20 15.00
C ILE A 74 -6.09 6.14 15.72
N TYR A 75 -6.38 5.05 15.00
CA TYR A 75 -7.28 4.00 15.45
C TYR A 75 -6.63 2.64 15.27
N ARG A 76 -6.85 1.74 16.23
CA ARG A 76 -6.69 0.30 16.06
C ARG A 76 -7.89 -0.23 15.28
N GLU A 77 -7.72 -1.35 14.59
CA GLU A 77 -8.78 -2.03 13.82
C GLU A 77 -10.14 -2.12 14.52
N LYS A 78 -10.17 -2.54 15.79
CA LYS A 78 -11.43 -2.63 16.58
C LYS A 78 -12.08 -1.26 16.78
N SER A 79 -11.28 -0.26 17.12
CA SER A 79 -11.74 1.10 17.38
C SER A 79 -12.19 1.78 16.08
N PHE A 80 -11.51 1.48 14.96
CA PHE A 80 -11.90 1.93 13.64
C PHE A 80 -13.24 1.35 13.21
N ALA A 81 -13.47 0.04 13.40
CA ALA A 81 -14.75 -0.60 13.11
C ALA A 81 -15.90 0.01 13.94
N MET A 82 -15.64 0.41 15.19
CA MET A 82 -16.61 1.17 15.98
C MET A 82 -16.84 2.57 15.40
N ALA A 83 -15.77 3.28 15.02
CA ALA A 83 -15.85 4.59 14.41
C ALA A 83 -16.66 4.60 13.10
N GLU A 84 -16.60 3.53 12.29
CA GLU A 84 -17.40 3.41 11.07
C GLU A 84 -18.92 3.39 11.33
N GLY A 85 -19.35 3.00 12.53
CA GLY A 85 -20.76 3.04 12.94
C GLY A 85 -21.24 4.38 13.52
N LEU A 86 -20.35 5.37 13.70
CA LEU A 86 -20.65 6.67 14.30
C LEU A 86 -20.78 7.77 13.24
N GLN A 87 -21.45 8.88 13.57
CA GLN A 87 -21.48 10.07 12.71
C GLN A 87 -20.08 10.70 12.61
N GLU A 88 -19.75 11.38 11.51
CA GLU A 88 -18.37 11.82 11.19
C GLU A 88 -17.58 12.45 12.35
N CYS A 89 -18.15 13.45 13.02
CA CYS A 89 -17.45 14.11 14.12
C CYS A 89 -17.48 13.31 15.43
N GLU A 90 -18.46 12.42 15.58
CA GLU A 90 -18.53 11.48 16.69
C GLU A 90 -17.50 10.35 16.55
N LYS A 91 -17.05 10.02 15.33
CA LYS A 91 -15.97 9.04 15.06
C LYS A 91 -14.71 9.29 15.87
N ARG A 92 -14.46 10.55 16.26
CA ARG A 92 -13.32 10.93 17.09
C ARG A 92 -13.41 10.35 18.49
N SER A 93 -14.60 10.07 19.01
CA SER A 93 -14.79 9.47 20.35
C SER A 93 -14.20 8.06 20.44
N ALA A 94 -14.10 7.35 19.32
CA ALA A 94 -13.53 6.00 19.24
C ALA A 94 -12.02 6.01 18.94
N ARG A 95 -11.33 7.16 18.93
CA ARG A 95 -9.89 7.21 18.62
C ARG A 95 -9.04 6.62 19.75
N ASP A 96 -7.92 6.00 19.40
CA ASP A 96 -6.94 5.51 20.39
C ASP A 96 -5.90 6.59 20.72
N SER A 97 -5.51 7.40 19.74
CA SER A 97 -4.68 8.58 19.94
C SER A 97 -4.98 9.65 18.90
N SER A 98 -4.46 10.86 19.11
CA SER A 98 -4.59 11.96 18.15
C SER A 98 -3.28 12.76 18.12
N MET A 99 -2.93 13.29 16.95
CA MET A 99 -1.80 14.21 16.78
C MET A 99 -2.26 15.41 15.97
N MET A 100 -1.71 16.58 16.29
CA MET A 100 -2.01 17.79 15.54
C MET A 100 -1.06 17.94 14.36
N ILE A 101 -1.59 18.14 13.16
CA ILE A 101 -0.82 18.42 11.94
C ILE A 101 -1.05 19.86 11.49
N THR A 102 0.02 20.56 11.14
CA THR A 102 -0.07 21.93 10.62
C THR A 102 -0.17 21.88 9.10
N LEU A 103 -1.24 22.46 8.56
CA LEU A 103 -1.43 22.69 7.14
C LEU A 103 -0.97 24.13 6.84
N PRO A 104 0.15 24.32 6.12
CA PRO A 104 0.67 25.66 5.86
C PRO A 104 -0.24 26.43 4.91
N ALA A 105 -0.18 27.75 5.00
CA ALA A 105 -0.83 28.64 4.04
C ALA A 105 -0.23 28.45 2.63
N GLY A 106 -0.97 28.84 1.59
CA GLY A 106 -0.42 28.89 0.22
C GLY A 106 -0.20 27.55 -0.49
N GLY A 107 -0.54 26.41 0.13
CA GLY A 107 -0.53 25.09 -0.55
C GLY A 107 0.82 24.39 -0.60
N GLU A 108 1.80 24.87 0.15
CA GLU A 108 3.08 24.19 0.34
C GLU A 108 2.92 22.89 1.15
N TRP A 109 3.93 22.02 1.09
CA TRP A 109 3.97 20.85 1.96
C TRP A 109 4.23 21.27 3.40
N GLY A 110 3.37 20.84 4.31
CA GLY A 110 3.62 20.96 5.74
C GLY A 110 4.82 20.11 6.19
N PRO A 111 5.31 20.34 7.42
CA PRO A 111 6.36 19.52 7.99
C PRO A 111 5.88 18.07 8.14
N TRP A 112 6.83 17.14 8.13
CA TRP A 112 6.53 15.77 8.52
C TRP A 112 6.19 15.75 10.02
N ILE A 113 5.04 15.16 10.35
CA ILE A 113 4.80 14.63 11.69
C ILE A 113 5.14 13.15 11.67
N ASP A 114 5.74 12.66 12.75
CA ASP A 114 6.10 11.26 12.88
C ASP A 114 5.67 10.71 14.24
N GLY A 115 5.53 9.38 14.29
CA GLY A 115 5.13 8.69 15.48
C GLY A 115 5.56 7.24 15.46
N HIS A 116 5.47 6.61 16.63
CA HIS A 116 5.75 5.20 16.79
C HIS A 116 4.54 4.49 17.34
N LEU A 117 4.32 3.27 16.86
CA LEU A 117 3.27 2.40 17.36
C LEU A 117 3.92 1.11 17.85
N TYR A 118 3.55 0.69 19.05
CA TYR A 118 4.07 -0.53 19.66
C TYR A 118 2.99 -1.60 19.67
N THR A 119 3.33 -2.80 19.21
CA THR A 119 2.42 -3.94 19.17
C THR A 119 3.09 -5.12 19.86
N ALA A 120 2.52 -5.55 21.00
CA ALA A 120 3.19 -6.52 21.88
C ALA A 120 2.87 -7.99 21.59
N LYS A 121 1.61 -8.31 21.25
CA LYS A 121 1.12 -9.72 21.29
C LYS A 121 0.90 -10.35 19.92
N ARG A 122 0.36 -9.61 18.97
CA ARG A 122 -0.02 -10.09 17.64
C ARG A 122 0.00 -8.95 16.66
N PRO A 123 0.23 -9.18 15.35
CA PRO A 123 0.12 -8.12 14.35
C PRO A 123 -1.21 -7.36 14.44
N GLN A 124 -1.17 -6.04 14.28
CA GLN A 124 -2.34 -5.18 14.40
C GLN A 124 -2.39 -4.16 13.26
N VAL A 125 -3.58 -3.96 12.69
CA VAL A 125 -3.83 -2.91 11.70
C VAL A 125 -4.22 -1.62 12.42
N TRP A 126 -3.53 -0.55 12.02
CA TRP A 126 -3.79 0.81 12.47
C TRP A 126 -4.29 1.65 11.30
N TYR A 127 -5.12 2.63 11.61
CA TYR A 127 -5.81 3.50 10.67
C TYR A 127 -5.58 4.95 11.08
N TRP A 128 -5.36 5.81 10.09
CA TRP A 128 -5.21 7.25 10.27
C TRP A 128 -6.34 7.95 9.54
N ALA A 129 -6.93 8.93 10.21
CA ALA A 129 -7.93 9.80 9.63
C ALA A 129 -7.66 11.24 10.04
N ILE A 130 -8.07 12.19 9.22
CA ILE A 130 -7.99 13.63 9.51
C ILE A 130 -9.40 14.18 9.64
N SER A 131 -9.58 15.16 10.52
CA SER A 131 -10.87 15.82 10.67
C SER A 131 -10.79 17.33 10.82
N ASP A 132 -11.88 18.00 10.45
CA ASP A 132 -12.12 19.44 10.62
C ASP A 132 -13.45 19.66 11.36
N CYS A 133 -13.56 19.02 12.54
CA CYS A 133 -14.78 19.04 13.34
C CYS A 133 -14.81 20.14 14.41
N GLU A 134 -13.65 20.62 14.86
CA GLU A 134 -13.54 21.61 15.94
C GLU A 134 -13.66 23.05 15.40
N ASN A 135 -12.80 23.39 14.45
CA ASN A 135 -12.61 24.78 14.02
C ASN A 135 -13.38 25.12 12.73
N ASN A 136 -13.89 24.11 12.02
CA ASN A 136 -14.71 24.29 10.81
C ASN A 136 -14.00 25.13 9.72
N TYR A 137 -12.69 24.96 9.57
CA TYR A 137 -11.88 25.72 8.60
C TYR A 137 -12.39 25.61 7.16
N PHE A 138 -12.99 24.47 6.81
CA PHE A 138 -13.52 24.16 5.48
C PHE A 138 -15.06 24.10 5.45
N ALA A 139 -15.76 24.80 6.35
CA ALA A 139 -17.23 24.79 6.36
C ALA A 139 -17.85 25.38 5.09
N THR A 140 -17.37 26.56 4.65
CA THR A 140 -17.94 27.28 3.51
C THR A 140 -17.47 26.71 2.17
N SER A 141 -16.18 26.35 2.08
CA SER A 141 -15.56 25.82 0.87
C SER A 141 -14.74 24.58 1.20
N PRO A 142 -15.00 23.44 0.55
CA PRO A 142 -14.29 22.20 0.85
C PRO A 142 -12.81 22.31 0.46
N GLY A 143 -11.92 21.98 1.38
CA GLY A 143 -10.49 21.93 1.14
C GLY A 143 -10.09 20.66 0.39
N ARG A 144 -9.40 20.78 -0.75
CA ARG A 144 -8.81 19.62 -1.42
C ARG A 144 -7.39 19.45 -0.90
N ILE A 145 -7.17 18.48 -0.03
CA ILE A 145 -5.88 18.24 0.62
C ILE A 145 -5.19 17.06 -0.07
N ARG A 146 -3.87 17.13 -0.27
CA ARG A 146 -3.03 15.98 -0.61
C ARG A 146 -2.29 15.55 0.64
N PHE A 147 -2.18 14.25 0.86
CA PHE A 147 -1.33 13.70 1.91
C PHE A 147 -0.21 12.83 1.33
N GLU A 148 0.85 12.69 2.11
CA GLU A 148 1.87 11.66 1.94
C GLU A 148 2.06 10.96 3.27
N PHE A 149 1.95 9.64 3.26
CA PHE A 149 2.02 8.77 4.41
C PHE A 149 3.13 7.75 4.20
N ILE A 150 3.98 7.60 5.21
CA ILE A 150 5.09 6.66 5.24
C ILE A 150 4.93 5.76 6.46
N ALA A 151 5.09 4.45 6.35
CA ALA A 151 5.10 3.56 7.53
C ALA A 151 6.11 2.41 7.40
N THR A 152 6.84 2.12 8.48
CA THR A 152 7.82 1.03 8.55
C THR A 152 7.48 0.02 9.64
N GLN A 153 7.74 -1.24 9.36
CA GLN A 153 7.84 -2.30 10.36
C GLN A 153 9.01 -2.04 11.34
N PRO A 154 9.10 -2.82 12.43
CA PRO A 154 10.22 -2.74 13.38
C PRO A 154 11.60 -3.05 12.77
N ASP A 155 11.64 -3.85 11.72
CA ASP A 155 12.85 -4.16 10.92
C ASP A 155 13.12 -3.14 9.81
N GLY A 156 12.25 -2.12 9.67
CA GLY A 156 12.29 -1.12 8.60
C GLY A 156 11.31 -1.40 7.46
N SER A 157 10.65 -2.57 7.40
CA SER A 157 9.97 -3.06 6.19
C SER A 157 8.73 -2.28 5.78
N GLU A 158 8.55 -2.21 4.46
CA GLU A 158 7.49 -1.53 3.72
C GLU A 158 6.20 -2.32 3.68
N PHE A 159 6.30 -3.63 3.85
CA PHE A 159 5.14 -4.47 3.78
C PHE A 159 4.32 -4.29 5.05
N SER A 160 3.06 -3.90 4.87
CA SER A 160 2.05 -4.11 5.91
C SER A 160 2.09 -5.59 6.30
N ALA A 161 1.90 -5.88 7.58
CA ALA A 161 1.82 -7.25 8.09
C ALA A 161 0.77 -8.09 7.34
N GLU A 162 -0.29 -7.45 6.80
CA GLU A 162 -1.31 -8.07 5.95
C GLU A 162 -0.76 -8.62 4.62
N ARG A 163 0.33 -8.04 4.12
CA ARG A 163 0.98 -8.44 2.86
C ARG A 163 2.24 -9.26 3.08
N SER A 164 2.62 -9.48 4.34
CA SER A 164 3.75 -10.36 4.68
C SER A 164 3.46 -11.76 4.17
N GLY A 165 4.45 -12.38 3.50
CA GLY A 165 4.31 -13.70 2.89
C GLY A 165 3.75 -13.73 1.47
N VAL A 166 3.08 -12.68 0.98
CA VAL A 166 2.53 -12.66 -0.39
C VAL A 166 3.64 -12.83 -1.43
N GLN A 167 4.82 -12.24 -1.21
CA GLN A 167 5.98 -12.40 -2.08
C GLN A 167 6.42 -13.87 -2.23
N TRP A 168 6.35 -14.65 -1.15
CA TRP A 168 6.74 -16.05 -1.15
C TRP A 168 5.72 -16.92 -1.88
N ILE A 169 4.43 -16.61 -1.73
CA ILE A 169 3.36 -17.27 -2.48
C ILE A 169 3.51 -17.00 -3.99
N LEU A 170 3.77 -15.75 -4.38
CA LEU A 170 4.01 -15.40 -5.79
C LEU A 170 5.26 -16.09 -6.35
N LEU A 171 6.34 -16.16 -5.57
CA LEU A 171 7.54 -16.89 -5.96
C LEU A 171 7.24 -18.38 -6.15
N LEU A 172 6.52 -19.02 -5.23
CA LEU A 172 6.10 -20.41 -5.36
C LEU A 172 5.23 -20.63 -6.60
N GLN A 173 4.30 -19.71 -6.88
CA GLN A 173 3.46 -19.74 -8.07
C GLN A 173 4.30 -19.67 -9.35
N VAL A 174 5.30 -18.80 -9.42
CA VAL A 174 6.25 -18.74 -10.55
C VAL A 174 7.02 -20.05 -10.71
N LEU A 175 7.47 -20.67 -9.61
CA LEU A 175 8.19 -21.95 -9.67
C LEU A 175 7.30 -23.09 -10.19
N VAL A 176 6.07 -23.22 -9.66
CA VAL A 176 5.10 -24.24 -10.10
C VAL A 176 4.70 -24.02 -11.56
N PHE A 177 4.39 -22.77 -11.93
CA PHE A 177 4.03 -22.43 -13.31
C PHE A 177 5.19 -22.62 -14.28
N GLY A 178 6.42 -22.33 -13.84
CA GLY A 178 7.65 -22.58 -14.60
C GLY A 178 7.88 -24.07 -14.84
N ALA A 179 7.68 -24.91 -13.83
CA ALA A 179 7.76 -26.37 -13.96
C ALA A 179 6.69 -26.92 -14.93
N PHE A 180 5.44 -26.45 -14.80
CA PHE A 180 4.36 -26.78 -15.72
C PHE A 180 4.69 -26.36 -17.16
N SER A 181 5.16 -25.13 -17.37
CA SER A 181 5.52 -24.59 -18.69
C SER A 181 6.67 -25.36 -19.32
N CYS A 182 7.68 -25.74 -18.52
CA CYS A 182 8.77 -26.59 -18.98
C CYS A 182 8.27 -27.97 -19.42
N HIS A 183 7.41 -28.60 -18.62
CA HIS A 183 6.81 -29.89 -18.96
C HIS A 183 5.98 -29.79 -20.26
N PHE A 184 5.09 -28.80 -20.36
CA PHE A 184 4.28 -28.53 -21.54
C PHE A 184 5.15 -28.31 -22.78
N TYR A 185 6.20 -27.49 -22.68
CA TYR A 185 7.15 -27.27 -23.77
C TYR A 185 7.83 -28.55 -24.22
N THR A 186 8.29 -29.40 -23.29
CA THR A 186 8.90 -30.69 -23.66
C THR A 186 7.92 -31.63 -24.33
N ALA A 187 6.65 -31.66 -23.90
CA ALA A 187 5.60 -32.45 -24.53
C ALA A 187 5.29 -31.96 -25.95
N CYS A 188 5.15 -30.64 -26.14
CA CYS A 188 4.98 -30.04 -27.47
C CYS A 188 6.16 -30.37 -28.38
N ARG A 189 7.41 -30.28 -27.90
CA ARG A 189 8.58 -30.64 -28.70
C ARG A 189 8.59 -32.11 -29.12
N ARG A 190 8.16 -33.02 -28.25
CA ARG A 190 8.02 -34.45 -28.59
C ARG A 190 6.95 -34.63 -29.66
N PHE A 191 5.79 -33.97 -29.50
CA PHE A 191 4.69 -34.04 -30.45
C PHE A 191 5.05 -33.48 -31.84
N VAL A 192 5.75 -32.34 -31.89
CA VAL A 192 6.25 -31.74 -33.16
C VAL A 192 7.21 -32.66 -33.90
N ARG A 193 7.97 -33.50 -33.19
CA ARG A 193 8.85 -34.48 -33.84
C ARG A 193 8.08 -35.64 -34.47
N SER A 194 6.89 -35.95 -33.96
CA SER A 194 6.05 -37.05 -34.45
C SER A 194 4.96 -36.63 -35.45
N ALA A 195 4.58 -35.35 -35.48
CA ALA A 195 3.51 -34.82 -36.31
C ALA A 195 4.04 -33.73 -37.26
N GLU A 196 3.56 -33.72 -38.50
CA GLU A 196 4.00 -32.74 -39.51
C GLU A 196 3.57 -31.29 -39.19
N SER A 197 2.47 -31.10 -38.46
CA SER A 197 1.99 -29.76 -38.08
C SER A 197 1.35 -29.71 -36.70
N LEU A 198 1.47 -28.56 -36.04
CA LEU A 198 0.75 -28.28 -34.79
C LEU A 198 -0.65 -27.77 -35.08
N HIS A 199 -1.64 -28.32 -34.38
CA HIS A 199 -3.00 -27.81 -34.43
C HIS A 199 -3.04 -26.36 -33.90
N PRO A 200 -3.76 -25.41 -34.55
CA PRO A 200 -3.83 -24.01 -34.13
C PRO A 200 -4.19 -23.81 -32.66
N LEU A 201 -5.06 -24.66 -32.11
CA LEU A 201 -5.43 -24.66 -30.68
C LEU A 201 -4.21 -24.80 -29.74
N VAL A 202 -3.24 -25.65 -30.09
CA VAL A 202 -2.03 -25.86 -29.28
C VAL A 202 -1.14 -24.61 -29.31
N ILE A 203 -1.07 -23.94 -30.46
CA ILE A 203 -0.32 -22.69 -30.60
C ILE A 203 -0.96 -21.60 -29.75
N THR A 204 -2.29 -21.43 -29.84
CA THR A 204 -3.03 -20.46 -29.02
C THR A 204 -2.82 -20.73 -27.52
N LEU A 205 -2.90 -21.99 -27.09
CA LEU A 205 -2.65 -22.37 -25.71
C LEU A 205 -1.21 -22.05 -25.27
N ALA A 206 -0.21 -22.33 -26.11
CA ALA A 206 1.17 -21.98 -25.83
C ALA A 206 1.37 -20.47 -25.67
N CYS A 207 0.72 -19.66 -26.52
CA CYS A 207 0.72 -18.20 -26.39
C CYS A 207 0.11 -17.73 -25.07
N ILE A 208 -1.03 -18.30 -24.66
CA ILE A 208 -1.68 -17.98 -23.38
C ILE A 208 -0.76 -18.33 -22.21
N ILE A 209 -0.14 -19.52 -22.22
CA ILE A 209 0.79 -19.95 -21.18
C ILE A 209 1.98 -18.98 -21.10
N ALA A 210 2.54 -18.57 -22.24
CA ALA A 210 3.66 -17.63 -22.28
C ALA A 210 3.27 -16.24 -21.72
N LEU A 211 2.11 -15.72 -22.11
CA LEU A 211 1.59 -14.45 -21.58
C LEU A 211 1.35 -14.53 -20.08
N GLN A 212 0.76 -15.63 -19.59
CA GLN A 212 0.55 -15.84 -18.16
C GLN A 212 1.87 -15.90 -17.39
N ALA A 213 2.92 -16.55 -17.93
CA ALA A 213 4.25 -16.56 -17.33
C ALA A 213 4.83 -15.14 -17.20
N LEU A 214 4.66 -14.32 -18.24
CA LEU A 214 5.13 -12.93 -18.24
C LEU A 214 4.39 -12.08 -17.20
N VAL A 215 3.07 -12.24 -17.09
CA VAL A 215 2.26 -11.55 -16.06
C VAL A 215 2.78 -11.90 -14.67
N LEU A 216 2.93 -13.19 -14.36
CA LEU A 216 3.43 -13.64 -13.04
C LEU A 216 4.85 -13.15 -12.75
N LEU A 217 5.73 -13.13 -13.77
CA LEU A 217 7.07 -12.59 -13.63
C LEU A 217 7.03 -11.08 -13.32
N PHE A 218 6.20 -10.31 -14.04
CA PHE A 218 6.04 -8.89 -13.79
C PHE A 218 5.41 -8.59 -12.44
N GLU A 219 4.48 -9.41 -11.95
CA GLU A 219 3.92 -9.28 -10.61
C GLU A 219 4.99 -9.53 -9.54
N VAL A 220 5.82 -10.57 -9.67
CA VAL A 220 6.94 -10.81 -8.76
C VAL A 220 7.94 -9.66 -8.79
N LEU A 221 8.32 -9.19 -9.98
CA LEU A 221 9.24 -8.05 -10.12
C LEU A 221 8.64 -6.76 -9.56
N HIS A 222 7.34 -6.51 -9.76
CA HIS A 222 6.65 -5.37 -9.18
C HIS A 222 6.62 -5.46 -7.66
N MET A 223 6.29 -6.61 -7.09
CA MET A 223 6.24 -6.80 -5.64
C MET A 223 7.63 -6.75 -5.01
N TRP A 224 8.65 -7.29 -5.69
CA TRP A 224 10.03 -7.14 -5.27
C TRP A 224 10.44 -5.66 -5.33
N ARG A 225 10.11 -4.93 -6.40
CA ARG A 225 10.35 -3.49 -6.46
C ARG A 225 9.60 -2.72 -5.38
N TYR A 226 8.36 -3.14 -5.09
CA TYR A 226 7.49 -2.54 -4.08
C TYR A 226 8.05 -2.73 -2.67
N ALA A 227 8.77 -3.83 -2.43
CA ALA A 227 9.50 -4.07 -1.18
C ALA A 227 10.61 -3.04 -0.90
N TYR A 228 11.11 -2.39 -1.96
CA TYR A 228 12.25 -1.47 -1.92
C TYR A 228 11.89 0.01 -2.01
N ASN A 229 10.67 0.35 -2.45
CA ASN A 229 10.32 1.74 -2.69
C ASN A 229 8.88 2.10 -2.28
N GLY A 230 8.03 1.13 -1.94
CA GLY A 230 6.64 1.34 -1.56
C GLY A 230 5.71 1.72 -2.71
N TYR A 231 6.23 1.84 -3.94
CA TYR A 231 5.50 2.18 -5.16
C TYR A 231 5.39 1.02 -6.15
N GLY A 232 6.34 0.09 -6.13
CA GLY A 232 6.53 -0.93 -7.15
C GLY A 232 7.12 -0.39 -8.45
N LEU A 233 6.92 -1.13 -9.53
CA LEU A 233 7.17 -0.67 -10.90
C LEU A 233 6.03 0.27 -11.30
N LYS A 234 6.35 1.52 -11.67
CA LYS A 234 5.37 2.46 -12.24
C LYS A 234 5.05 2.00 -13.66
N ALA A 235 3.76 1.75 -13.92
CA ALA A 235 3.24 1.56 -15.26
C ALA A 235 3.15 2.90 -16.01
#